data_AF-A0A7C1VKW9-F1
#
_entry.id   AF-A0A7C1VKW9-F1
#
_cell.length_a   1.000
_cell.length_b   1.000
_cell.length_c   1.000
_cell.angle_alpha   90.00
_cell.angle_beta   90.00
_cell.angle_gamma   90.00
#
_symmetry.space_group_name_H-M   'P 1'
#
loop_
_entity.id
_entity.type
_entity.pdbx_description
1 polymer ?
#
loop_
_entity_poly.entity_id
_entity_poly.type
_entity_poly.pdbx_seq_one_letter_code
_entity_poly.pdbx_strand_id
1 'polypeptide(L)'
;MFKRNRVVNYVTNPSGKKYYHCRGCHNKRIKKYYSTLRGREVFKQLNRRMYRKHREKWLARSKLNSAIKTGKIKKPDKCSICSTNGVRIESHHDDYSRPLDVIWVCTNCHADKDRL
;
A
#
# COMPACT_ATOMS: atom_id res chain seq x y z
N MET A 1 0.37 -17.12 19.47
CA MET A 1 1.06 -16.64 18.24
C MET A 1 0.61 -17.46 17.03
N PHE A 2 -0.20 -16.90 16.14
CA PHE A 2 -0.77 -17.61 14.98
C PHE A 2 0.31 -17.91 13.93
N LYS A 3 0.60 -19.19 13.68
CA LYS A 3 1.66 -19.62 12.74
C LYS A 3 1.22 -19.30 11.30
N ARG A 4 1.81 -18.24 10.72
CA ARG A 4 1.47 -17.64 9.41
C ARG A 4 1.54 -18.60 8.20
N ASN A 5 2.14 -19.78 8.35
CA ASN A 5 2.40 -20.73 7.27
C ASN A 5 1.87 -22.17 7.49
N ARG A 6 1.08 -22.44 8.54
CA ARG A 6 0.36 -23.72 8.66
C ARG A 6 -1.09 -23.53 8.19
N VAL A 7 -1.57 -24.45 7.35
CA VAL A 7 -3.00 -24.57 7.05
C VAL A 7 -3.67 -25.03 8.34
N VAL A 8 -4.44 -24.16 8.98
CA VAL A 8 -5.20 -24.48 10.19
C VAL A 8 -6.61 -23.96 9.98
N ASN A 9 -7.47 -24.82 9.46
CA ASN A 9 -8.93 -24.72 9.44
C ASN A 9 -9.54 -23.39 8.91
N TYR A 10 -10.87 -23.36 8.90
CA TYR A 10 -11.66 -22.19 8.57
C TYR A 10 -11.83 -21.34 9.83
N VAL A 11 -11.58 -20.03 9.75
CA VAL A 11 -12.02 -19.06 10.76
C VAL A 11 -13.33 -18.43 10.32
N THR A 12 -14.28 -18.31 11.24
CA THR A 12 -15.60 -17.71 11.00
C THR A 12 -15.57 -16.26 11.47
N ASN A 13 -15.90 -15.30 10.60
CA ASN A 13 -16.05 -13.91 11.05
C ASN A 13 -17.39 -13.73 11.82
N PRO A 14 -17.64 -12.58 12.47
CA PRO A 14 -18.90 -12.32 13.17
C PRO A 14 -20.17 -12.44 12.30
N SER A 15 -20.03 -12.41 10.97
CA SER A 15 -21.10 -12.60 10.01
C SER A 15 -21.23 -14.05 9.50
N GLY A 16 -20.61 -15.04 10.16
CA GLY A 16 -20.71 -16.46 9.81
C GLY A 16 -19.86 -16.92 8.61
N LYS A 17 -19.05 -16.05 8.01
CA LYS A 17 -18.29 -16.34 6.79
C LYS A 17 -16.96 -17.00 7.12
N LYS A 18 -16.70 -18.14 6.47
CA LYS A 18 -15.49 -18.98 6.64
C LYS A 18 -14.31 -18.47 5.80
N TYR A 19 -13.14 -18.31 6.41
CA TYR A 19 -11.89 -17.88 5.75
C TYR A 19 -10.74 -18.85 6.04
N TYR A 20 -9.86 -19.07 5.07
CA TYR A 20 -8.64 -19.86 5.28
C TYR A 20 -7.62 -19.08 6.11
N HIS A 21 -7.07 -19.72 7.14
CA HIS A 21 -5.99 -19.15 7.95
C HIS A 21 -4.62 -19.14 7.25
N CYS A 22 -4.46 -19.85 6.12
CA CYS A 22 -3.23 -19.80 5.33
C CYS A 22 -3.21 -18.58 4.40
N ARG A 23 -2.30 -17.62 4.68
CA ARG A 23 -2.13 -16.40 3.87
C ARG A 23 -1.77 -16.71 2.42
N GLY A 24 -0.92 -17.73 2.19
CA GLY A 24 -0.55 -18.18 0.85
C GLY A 24 -1.75 -18.72 0.06
N CYS A 25 -2.55 -19.60 0.66
CA CYS A 25 -3.77 -20.14 0.04
C CYS A 25 -4.80 -19.03 -0.21
N HIS A 26 -4.98 -18.12 0.74
CA HIS A 26 -5.86 -16.96 0.57
C HIS A 26 -5.42 -16.09 -0.61
N ASN A 27 -4.15 -15.72 -0.69
CA ASN A 27 -3.60 -14.93 -1.78
C ASN A 27 -3.78 -15.62 -3.14
N LYS A 28 -3.49 -16.93 -3.23
CA LYS A 28 -3.72 -17.72 -4.45
C LYS A 28 -5.18 -17.68 -4.89
N ARG A 29 -6.12 -17.90 -3.96
CA ARG A 29 -7.57 -17.86 -4.23
C ARG A 29 -8.03 -16.48 -4.69
N ILE A 30 -7.59 -15.42 -4.01
CA ILE A 30 -7.92 -14.03 -4.39
C ILE A 30 -7.35 -13.69 -5.77
N LYS A 31 -6.10 -14.09 -6.06
CA LYS A 31 -5.48 -13.90 -7.38
C LYS A 31 -6.29 -14.59 -8.49
N LYS A 32 -6.71 -15.85 -8.26
CA LYS A 32 -7.58 -16.59 -9.19
C LYS A 32 -8.94 -15.91 -9.39
N TYR A 33 -9.54 -15.38 -8.32
CA TYR A 33 -10.80 -14.65 -8.45
C TYR A 33 -10.64 -13.38 -9.30
N TYR A 34 -9.64 -12.55 -9.01
CA TYR A 34 -9.39 -11.32 -9.76
C TYR A 34 -8.94 -11.54 -11.21
N SER A 35 -8.52 -12.75 -11.60
CA SER A 35 -8.25 -13.06 -13.02
C SER A 35 -9.51 -13.33 -13.84
N THR A 36 -10.65 -13.62 -13.22
CA THR A 36 -11.95 -13.80 -13.90
C THR A 36 -12.53 -12.47 -14.40
N LEU A 37 -13.42 -12.50 -15.40
CA LEU A 37 -14.10 -11.29 -15.90
C LEU A 37 -14.85 -10.56 -14.79
N ARG A 38 -15.65 -11.29 -14.00
CA ARG A 38 -16.39 -10.74 -12.85
C ARG A 38 -15.44 -10.12 -11.83
N GLY A 39 -14.35 -10.80 -11.49
CA GLY A 39 -13.36 -10.30 -10.53
C GLY A 39 -12.68 -9.01 -11.01
N ARG A 40 -12.32 -8.93 -12.29
CA ARG A 40 -11.76 -7.72 -12.90
C ARG A 40 -12.73 -6.54 -12.85
N GLU A 41 -14.00 -6.77 -13.14
CA GLU A 41 -15.02 -5.72 -13.09
C GLU A 41 -15.25 -5.22 -11.65
N VAL A 42 -15.34 -6.13 -10.68
CA VAL A 42 -15.40 -5.76 -9.25
C VAL A 42 -14.16 -4.95 -8.85
N PHE A 43 -12.96 -5.40 -9.23
CA PHE A 43 -11.72 -4.67 -8.92
C PHE A 43 -11.69 -3.27 -9.54
N LYS A 44 -12.16 -3.12 -10.78
CA LYS A 44 -12.29 -1.82 -11.47
C LYS A 44 -13.23 -0.88 -10.72
N GLN A 45 -14.38 -1.37 -10.27
CA GLN A 45 -15.34 -0.58 -9.49
C GLN A 45 -14.77 -0.18 -8.12
N LEU A 46 -14.10 -1.12 -7.43
CA LEU A 46 -13.41 -0.84 -6.17
C LEU A 46 -12.35 0.23 -6.33
N ASN A 47 -11.50 0.13 -7.36
CA ASN A 47 -10.46 1.13 -7.64
C ASN A 47 -11.07 2.51 -7.95
N ARG A 48 -12.15 2.57 -8.73
CA ARG A 48 -12.87 3.83 -9.00
C ARG A 48 -13.39 4.45 -7.71
N ARG A 49 -13.99 3.65 -6.82
CA ARG A 49 -14.47 4.11 -5.52
C ARG A 49 -13.33 4.61 -4.64
N MET A 50 -12.23 3.88 -4.56
CA MET A 50 -11.05 4.27 -3.77
C MET A 50 -10.41 5.53 -4.31
N TYR A 51 -10.28 5.67 -5.64
CA TYR A 51 -9.81 6.89 -6.28
C TYR A 51 -10.68 8.08 -5.91
N ARG A 52 -12.02 7.96 -5.98
CA ARG A 52 -12.93 9.04 -5.58
C ARG A 52 -12.78 9.41 -4.11
N LYS A 53 -12.71 8.41 -3.22
CA LYS A 53 -12.59 8.61 -1.77
C LYS A 53 -11.26 9.24 -1.36
N HIS A 54 -10.18 8.92 -2.06
CA HIS A 54 -8.81 9.34 -1.72
C HIS A 54 -8.16 10.12 -2.87
N ARG A 55 -8.96 10.93 -3.57
CA ARG A 55 -8.55 11.62 -4.79
C ARG A 55 -7.35 12.51 -4.57
N GLU A 56 -7.38 13.30 -3.50
CA GLU A 56 -6.28 14.19 -3.11
C GLU A 56 -4.96 13.42 -2.93
N LYS A 57 -4.97 12.34 -2.13
CA LYS A 57 -3.79 11.49 -1.92
C LYS A 57 -3.24 10.93 -3.22
N TRP A 58 -4.13 10.51 -4.12
CA TRP A 58 -3.76 9.98 -5.42
C TRP A 58 -3.09 11.04 -6.31
N LEU A 59 -3.68 12.24 -6.37
CA LEU A 59 -3.14 13.36 -7.13
C LEU A 59 -1.78 13.82 -6.59
N ALA A 60 -1.62 13.87 -5.27
CA ALA A 60 -0.36 14.28 -4.66
C ALA A 60 0.79 13.33 -5.01
N ARG A 61 0.55 12.02 -4.85
CA ARG A 61 1.50 10.97 -5.24
C ARG A 61 1.78 11.00 -6.73
N SER A 62 0.78 11.22 -7.57
CA SER A 62 0.94 11.33 -9.02
C SER A 62 1.84 12.51 -9.41
N LYS A 63 1.62 13.69 -8.83
CA LYS A 63 2.46 14.88 -9.06
C LYS A 63 3.90 14.66 -8.61
N LEU A 64 4.10 14.10 -7.42
CA LEU A 64 5.44 13.77 -6.92
C LEU A 64 6.15 12.77 -7.84
N ASN A 65 5.50 11.67 -8.20
CA ASN A 65 6.08 10.65 -9.08
C ASN A 65 6.45 11.23 -10.45
N SER A 66 5.63 12.13 -11.00
CA SER A 66 5.98 12.85 -12.23
C SER A 66 7.23 13.70 -12.05
N ALA A 67 7.34 14.46 -10.95
CA ALA A 67 8.50 15.29 -10.67
C ALA A 67 9.79 14.47 -10.48
N ILE A 68 9.70 13.27 -9.88
CA ILE A 68 10.82 12.33 -9.79
C ILE A 68 11.19 11.82 -11.19
N LYS A 69 10.20 11.36 -11.97
CA LYS A 69 10.41 10.78 -13.29
C LYS A 69 11.05 11.78 -14.27
N THR A 70 10.66 13.06 -14.19
CA THR A 70 11.23 14.12 -15.03
C THR A 70 12.54 14.68 -14.46
N GLY A 71 13.03 14.19 -13.33
CA GLY A 71 14.26 14.66 -12.70
C GLY A 71 14.16 16.00 -11.97
N LYS A 72 12.96 16.60 -11.86
CA LYS A 72 12.72 17.84 -11.10
C LYS A 72 12.99 17.63 -9.61
N ILE A 73 12.71 16.43 -9.10
CA ILE A 73 13.03 16.02 -7.74
C ILE A 73 13.97 14.82 -7.81
N LYS A 74 15.12 14.93 -7.16
CA LYS A 74 16.02 13.80 -6.94
C LYS A 74 15.70 13.17 -5.60
N LYS A 75 15.50 11.86 -5.61
CA LYS A 75 15.24 11.09 -4.40
C LYS A 75 16.54 10.94 -3.60
N PRO A 76 16.55 11.22 -2.29
CA PRO A 76 17.75 11.01 -1.48
C PRO A 76 18.03 9.51 -1.30
N ASP A 77 19.29 9.20 -1.03
CA ASP A 77 19.79 7.85 -0.75
C ASP A 77 19.67 7.47 0.74
N LYS A 78 19.36 8.45 1.60
CA LYS A 78 19.27 8.34 3.05
C LYS A 78 17.88 8.70 3.58
N CYS A 79 17.49 8.04 4.66
CA CYS A 79 16.32 8.40 5.45
C CYS A 79 16.55 9.73 6.17
N SER A 80 15.62 10.68 6.09
CA SER A 80 15.70 11.97 6.81
C SER A 80 15.51 11.84 8.32
N ILE A 81 15.01 10.70 8.83
CA ILE A 81 14.77 10.49 10.26
C ILE A 81 15.91 9.71 10.91
N CYS A 82 16.30 8.57 10.33
CA CYS A 82 17.28 7.65 10.94
C CYS A 82 18.61 7.58 10.18
N SER A 83 18.78 8.37 9.10
CA SER A 83 19.99 8.44 8.28
C SER A 83 20.44 7.14 7.59
N THR A 84 19.68 6.05 7.71
CA THR A 84 19.97 4.77 7.03
C THR A 84 19.98 4.94 5.51
N ASN A 85 20.99 4.39 4.85
CA ASN A 85 21.14 4.30 3.40
C ASN A 85 21.12 2.84 2.92
N GLY A 86 21.24 2.63 1.60
CA GLY A 86 21.22 1.29 1.01
C GLY A 86 19.88 0.55 1.12
N VAL A 87 18.85 1.24 1.60
CA VAL A 87 17.49 0.73 1.77
C VAL A 87 16.52 1.49 0.88
N ARG A 88 15.34 0.92 0.68
CA ARG A 88 14.26 1.60 -0.04
C ARG A 88 13.80 2.83 0.75
N ILE A 89 14.11 4.01 0.20
CA ILE A 89 13.54 5.28 0.64
C ILE A 89 12.14 5.44 0.03
N GLU A 90 11.21 6.03 0.76
CA GLU A 90 9.83 6.30 0.38
C GLU A 90 9.50 7.75 0.70
N SER A 91 8.46 8.27 0.05
CA SER A 91 7.94 9.60 0.39
C SER A 91 6.79 9.44 1.38
N HIS A 92 6.83 10.23 2.44
CA HIS A 92 5.72 10.42 3.36
C HIS A 92 5.15 11.82 3.14
N HIS A 93 3.83 11.89 2.91
CA HIS A 93 3.08 13.15 2.82
C HIS A 93 2.41 13.42 4.16
N ASP A 94 2.92 14.39 4.92
CA ASP A 94 2.21 14.91 6.10
C ASP A 94 1.00 15.76 5.67
N ASP A 95 1.16 16.53 4.59
CA ASP A 95 0.11 17.33 3.99
C ASP A 95 -0.03 17.01 2.49
N TYR A 96 -1.13 16.34 2.13
CA TYR A 96 -1.39 15.94 0.74
C TYR A 96 -1.79 17.13 -0.16
N SER A 97 -2.10 18.31 0.39
CA SER A 97 -2.33 19.53 -0.39
C SER A 97 -1.03 20.11 -0.96
N ARG A 98 0.12 19.74 -0.37
CA ARG A 98 1.48 20.13 -0.78
C ARG A 98 2.21 18.94 -1.41
N PRO A 99 1.93 18.59 -2.68
CA PRO A 99 2.29 17.30 -3.25
C PRO A 99 3.80 17.04 -3.41
N LEU A 100 4.60 18.10 -3.50
CA LEU A 100 6.05 18.02 -3.65
C LEU A 100 6.79 18.19 -2.32
N ASP A 101 6.07 18.53 -1.26
CA ASP A 101 6.61 18.64 0.08
C ASP A 101 6.41 17.31 0.79
N VAL A 102 7.48 16.55 0.89
CA VAL A 102 7.48 15.20 1.44
C VAL A 102 8.68 14.98 2.31
N ILE A 103 8.50 14.16 3.33
CA ILE A 103 9.60 13.63 4.10
C ILE A 103 10.09 12.35 3.42
N TRP A 104 11.38 12.27 3.15
CA TRP A 104 11.99 11.07 2.61
C TRP A 104 12.42 10.15 3.74
N VAL A 105 11.84 8.96 3.81
CA VAL A 105 12.02 8.05 4.94
C VAL A 105 12.27 6.63 4.47
N CYS A 106 13.01 5.82 5.23
CA CYS A 106 13.06 4.38 4.97
C CYS A 106 11.70 3.74 5.28
N THR A 107 11.45 2.54 4.76
CA THR A 107 10.18 1.82 4.95
C THR A 107 9.81 1.63 6.44
N ASN A 108 10.79 1.46 7.33
CA ASN A 108 10.53 1.31 8.77
C ASN A 108 10.00 2.62 9.37
N CYS A 109 10.72 3.73 9.17
CA CYS A 109 10.28 5.04 9.65
C CYS A 109 8.97 5.49 8.99
N HIS A 110 8.73 5.12 7.73
CA HIS A 110 7.46 5.38 7.06
C HIS A 110 6.30 4.68 7.75
N ALA A 111 6.46 3.38 8.05
CA ALA A 111 5.46 2.61 8.77
C ALA A 111 5.20 3.11 10.19
N ASP A 112 6.23 3.63 10.86
CA ASP A 112 6.08 4.23 12.19
C ASP A 112 5.34 5.57 12.13
N LYS A 113 5.59 6.41 11.13
CA LYS A 113 4.81 7.64 10.90
C LYS A 113 3.36 7.38 10.52
N ASP A 114 3.07 6.35 9.72
CA ASP A 114 1.70 6.01 9.32
C ASP A 114 0.82 5.47 10.48
N ARG A 115 1.41 5.14 11.63
CA ARG A 115 0.71 4.62 12.83
C ARG A 115 0.37 5.70 13.86
N LEU A 116 0.94 6.89 13.73
CA LEU A 116 0.70 8.06 14.58
C LEU A 116 -0.37 8.96 13.95
#